data_AF-A0A0C3NZP6-F1
#
_entry.id   AF-A0A0C3NZP6-F1
#
_cell.length_a   1.000
_cell.length_b   1.000
_cell.length_c   1.000
_cell.angle_alpha   90.00
_cell.angle_beta   90.00
_cell.angle_gamma   90.00
#
_symmetry.space_group_name_H-M   'P 1'
#
loop_
_entity.id
_entity.type
_entity.pdbx_description
1 polymer ?
#
loop_
_entity_poly.entity_id
_entity_poly.type
_entity_poly.pdbx_seq_one_letter_code
_entity_poly.pdbx_strand_id
1 'polypeptide(L)'
;TAQNNYGLFQEYASGFLMYDPESGAHIEQLCDGHAMQDSGKDGEPWNARFSHLLKQLWKNYFTLFLNATVWHLMSWFYNGSTQKSQSDLDNLVHNVILAAEFDREDLCSFVAQQELSQMDESTLFSSNSWCTTSVTIWLPCEGVKVHEENAPEFEVEELHYCKLTDVIKAAFAETAAKEYNAIPYKLFWQADDDTIPERVFGKVYTADVMLQEHETIK
;
A
#
# COMPACT_ATOMS: atom_id res chain seq x y z
N THR A 1 -1.96 30.67 3.77
CA THR A 1 -1.57 30.37 2.37
C THR A 1 -2.59 30.99 1.43
N ALA A 2 -2.31 31.04 0.12
CA ALA A 2 -3.28 31.52 -0.86
C ALA A 2 -4.53 30.62 -0.88
N GLN A 3 -5.69 31.23 -1.06
CA GLN A 3 -6.97 30.55 -1.12
C GLN A 3 -7.07 29.71 -2.41
N ASN A 4 -7.62 28.50 -2.32
CA ASN A 4 -7.83 27.63 -3.48
C ASN A 4 -9.15 27.98 -4.21
N ASN A 5 -9.39 27.32 -5.34
CA ASN A 5 -10.60 27.53 -6.16
C ASN A 5 -11.93 27.22 -5.45
N TYR A 6 -11.90 26.57 -4.28
CA TYR A 6 -13.07 26.25 -3.47
C TYR A 6 -13.23 27.18 -2.27
N GLY A 7 -12.38 28.19 -2.15
CA GLY A 7 -12.41 29.14 -1.06
C GLY A 7 -11.69 28.68 0.22
N LEU A 8 -10.94 27.58 0.18
CA LEU A 8 -10.21 27.05 1.33
C LEU A 8 -8.80 27.62 1.42
N PHE A 9 -8.37 27.98 2.63
CA PHE A 9 -6.99 28.40 2.91
C PHE A 9 -6.52 27.91 4.29
N GLN A 10 -5.21 27.75 4.43
CA GLN A 10 -4.57 27.26 5.65
C GLN A 10 -3.87 28.40 6.40
N GLU A 11 -4.01 28.42 7.72
CA GLU A 11 -3.30 29.30 8.65
C GLU A 11 -2.40 28.46 9.56
N TYR A 12 -1.09 28.63 9.41
CA TYR A 12 -0.08 27.95 10.24
C TYR A 12 0.31 28.83 11.42
N ALA A 13 0.48 28.23 12.60
CA ALA A 13 0.90 28.96 13.81
C ALA A 13 2.36 29.45 13.73
N SER A 14 3.22 28.69 13.04
CA SER A 14 4.62 29.06 12.75
C SER A 14 4.76 29.53 11.30
N GLY A 15 5.35 30.70 11.11
CA GLY A 15 5.35 31.46 9.86
C GLY A 15 6.08 30.88 8.64
N PHE A 16 6.36 29.58 8.55
CA PHE A 16 6.94 28.99 7.34
C PHE A 16 6.50 27.54 7.12
N LEU A 17 5.66 27.34 6.10
CA LEU A 17 5.69 26.19 5.21
C LEU A 17 5.34 26.71 3.82
N MET A 18 6.31 26.67 2.91
CA MET A 18 6.16 27.14 1.52
C MET A 18 5.55 26.05 0.61
N TYR A 19 5.31 24.86 1.17
CA TYR A 19 4.92 23.66 0.42
C TYR A 19 3.83 22.89 1.18
N ASP A 20 2.67 22.71 0.55
CA ASP A 20 1.61 21.81 1.00
C ASP A 20 1.89 20.42 0.39
N PRO A 21 2.24 19.40 1.19
CA PRO A 21 2.53 18.06 0.67
C PRO A 21 1.31 17.39 0.06
N GLU A 22 0.08 17.85 0.37
CA GLU A 22 -1.15 17.35 -0.27
C GLU A 22 -1.47 18.04 -1.60
N SER A 23 -0.78 19.13 -1.96
CA SER A 23 -0.96 19.81 -3.25
C SER A 23 -0.61 18.92 -4.45
N GLY A 24 0.21 17.88 -4.26
CA GLY A 24 0.65 16.96 -5.31
C GLY A 24 -0.17 15.68 -5.42
N ALA A 25 -1.10 15.41 -4.50
CA ALA A 25 -1.82 14.15 -4.45
C ALA A 25 -2.88 14.08 -5.58
N HIS A 26 -2.67 13.19 -6.55
CA HIS A 26 -3.69 12.90 -7.57
C HIS A 26 -4.75 11.96 -6.98
N ILE A 27 -6.02 12.10 -7.36
CA ILE A 27 -7.14 11.26 -6.85
C ILE A 27 -6.84 9.76 -7.02
N GLU A 28 -6.13 9.40 -8.09
CA GLU A 28 -5.72 8.02 -8.40
C GLU A 28 -4.70 7.44 -7.42
N GLN A 29 -3.99 8.28 -6.65
CA GLN A 29 -3.04 7.84 -5.62
C GLN A 29 -3.68 7.66 -4.24
N LEU A 30 -4.93 8.13 -4.05
CA LEU A 30 -5.62 8.05 -2.77
C LEU A 30 -6.41 6.74 -2.60
N CYS A 31 -6.52 5.94 -3.66
CA CYS A 31 -7.22 4.67 -3.65
C CYS A 31 -6.49 3.64 -4.50
N ASP A 32 -5.92 2.61 -3.85
CA ASP A 32 -5.50 1.35 -4.50
C ASP A 32 -6.71 0.47 -4.91
N GLY A 33 -7.89 1.09 -5.00
CA GLY A 33 -9.14 0.43 -5.33
C GLY A 33 -9.17 0.04 -6.79
N HIS A 34 -8.70 -1.17 -7.09
CA HIS A 34 -8.74 -1.79 -8.41
C HIS A 34 -10.17 -1.87 -9.01
N ALA A 35 -11.20 -1.65 -8.19
CA ALA A 35 -12.62 -1.67 -8.55
C ALA A 35 -13.09 -0.41 -9.30
N MET A 36 -12.39 0.74 -9.22
CA MET A 36 -12.83 1.96 -9.92
C MET A 36 -12.22 2.12 -11.33
N GLN A 37 -11.30 1.24 -11.73
CA GLN A 37 -10.74 1.21 -13.09
C GLN A 37 -11.56 0.37 -14.09
N ASP A 38 -12.69 -0.20 -13.68
CA ASP A 38 -13.55 -0.92 -14.62
C ASP A 38 -14.56 0.04 -15.28
N SER A 39 -14.05 0.98 -16.06
CA SER A 39 -14.86 1.66 -17.06
C SER A 39 -15.06 0.71 -18.24
N GLY A 40 -16.00 -0.23 -18.06
CA GLY A 40 -16.78 -0.89 -19.10
C GLY A 40 -15.99 -1.60 -20.21
N LYS A 41 -15.97 -2.93 -20.13
CA LYS A 41 -16.50 -3.82 -21.19
C LYS A 41 -16.44 -5.26 -20.71
N ASP A 42 -17.61 -5.85 -20.48
CA ASP A 42 -17.79 -7.30 -20.43
C ASP A 42 -17.31 -7.90 -21.76
N GLY A 43 -16.06 -8.32 -21.76
CA GLY A 43 -15.38 -8.99 -22.86
C GLY A 43 -14.17 -9.68 -22.29
N GLU A 44 -13.90 -10.92 -22.71
CA GLU A 44 -12.73 -11.67 -22.26
C GLU A 44 -11.47 -10.79 -22.31
N PRO A 45 -10.65 -10.76 -21.23
CA PRO A 45 -9.43 -9.96 -21.20
C PRO A 45 -8.61 -10.20 -22.46
N TRP A 46 -8.12 -9.14 -23.09
CA TRP A 46 -7.35 -9.24 -24.33
C TRP A 46 -6.18 -10.23 -24.21
N ASN A 47 -5.58 -10.35 -23.01
CA ASN A 47 -4.58 -11.35 -22.66
C ASN A 47 -5.06 -12.80 -22.86
N ALA A 48 -6.30 -13.11 -22.48
CA ALA A 48 -6.89 -14.43 -22.65
C ALA A 48 -7.10 -14.75 -24.14
N ARG A 49 -7.56 -13.76 -24.93
CA ARG A 49 -7.71 -13.90 -26.39
C ARG A 49 -6.35 -14.11 -27.08
N PHE A 50 -5.33 -13.36 -26.65
CA PHE A 50 -3.98 -13.46 -27.19
C PHE A 50 -3.29 -14.77 -26.79
N SER A 51 -3.48 -15.22 -25.55
CA SER A 51 -3.02 -16.54 -25.09
C SER A 51 -3.59 -17.68 -25.95
N HIS A 52 -4.89 -17.63 -26.23
CA HIS A 52 -5.54 -18.60 -27.11
C HIS A 52 -4.98 -18.55 -28.54
N LEU A 53 -4.75 -17.36 -29.09
CA LEU A 53 -4.08 -17.20 -30.40
C LEU A 53 -2.68 -17.79 -30.38
N LEU A 54 -1.87 -17.55 -29.35
CA LEU A 54 -0.52 -18.11 -29.22
C LEU A 54 -0.53 -19.65 -29.12
N LYS A 55 -1.51 -20.24 -28.42
CA LYS A 55 -1.71 -21.69 -28.38
C LYS A 55 -2.09 -22.26 -29.75
N GLN A 56 -2.89 -21.56 -30.54
CA GLN A 56 -3.22 -21.97 -31.91
C GLN A 56 -2.02 -21.82 -32.86
N LEU A 57 -1.24 -20.75 -32.70
CA LEU A 57 -0.02 -20.49 -33.47
C LEU A 57 1.09 -21.50 -33.16
N TRP A 58 1.07 -22.19 -32.01
CA TRP A 58 1.98 -23.30 -31.76
C TRP A 58 1.93 -24.39 -32.84
N LYS A 59 0.77 -24.57 -33.50
CA LYS A 59 0.62 -25.51 -34.64
C LYS A 59 1.27 -25.00 -35.94
N ASN A 60 1.52 -23.69 -36.05
CA ASN A 60 2.14 -23.04 -37.20
C ASN A 60 3.47 -22.42 -36.74
N TYR A 61 4.53 -23.23 -36.80
CA TYR A 61 5.89 -22.94 -36.32
C TYR A 61 6.49 -21.63 -36.87
N PHE A 62 6.20 -20.49 -36.24
CA PHE A 62 6.82 -19.17 -36.48
C PHE A 62 6.24 -18.37 -37.66
N THR A 63 5.33 -17.45 -37.35
CA THR A 63 4.95 -16.37 -38.30
C THR A 63 4.84 -14.98 -37.67
N LEU A 64 4.98 -14.83 -36.35
CA LEU A 64 4.84 -13.51 -35.69
C LEU A 64 6.05 -13.06 -34.85
N PHE A 65 6.93 -13.97 -34.43
CA PHE A 65 8.07 -13.64 -33.56
C PHE A 65 9.40 -14.07 -34.19
N LEU A 66 10.43 -13.27 -33.96
CA LEU A 66 11.73 -13.36 -34.63
C LEU A 66 12.50 -14.65 -34.30
N ASN A 67 12.29 -15.21 -33.11
CA ASN A 67 12.91 -16.45 -32.66
C ASN A 67 12.07 -17.14 -31.56
N ALA A 68 12.43 -18.38 -31.23
CA ALA A 68 11.77 -19.20 -30.19
C ALA A 68 11.79 -18.56 -28.81
N THR A 69 12.90 -17.91 -28.43
CA THR A 69 13.06 -17.28 -27.12
C THR A 69 12.04 -16.17 -26.90
N VAL A 70 11.90 -15.26 -27.86
CA VAL A 70 10.93 -14.15 -27.81
C VAL A 70 9.50 -14.71 -27.79
N TRP A 71 9.23 -15.80 -28.51
CA TRP A 71 7.93 -16.45 -28.46
C TRP A 71 7.62 -17.02 -27.07
N HIS A 72 8.55 -17.75 -26.46
CA HIS A 72 8.35 -18.32 -25.10
C HIS A 72 8.10 -17.22 -24.07
N LEU A 73 8.86 -16.13 -24.16
CA LEU A 73 8.72 -14.97 -23.28
C LEU A 73 7.35 -14.29 -23.44
N MET A 74 6.94 -14.00 -24.67
CA MET A 74 5.65 -13.37 -24.95
C MET A 74 4.47 -14.29 -24.63
N SER A 75 4.62 -15.59 -24.86
CA SER A 75 3.64 -16.60 -24.48
C SER A 75 3.45 -16.69 -22.97
N TRP A 76 4.53 -16.68 -22.20
CA TRP A 76 4.47 -16.59 -20.74
C TRP A 76 3.82 -15.29 -20.26
N PHE A 77 4.20 -14.15 -20.86
CA PHE A 77 3.66 -12.84 -20.50
C PHE A 77 2.13 -12.81 -20.64
N TYR A 78 1.62 -13.29 -21.78
CA TYR A 78 0.19 -13.33 -22.06
C TYR A 78 -0.56 -14.52 -21.45
N ASN A 79 0.13 -15.43 -20.75
CA ASN A 79 -0.53 -16.55 -20.10
C ASN A 79 -1.23 -16.09 -18.80
N GLY A 80 -2.52 -15.79 -18.93
CA GLY A 80 -3.54 -16.00 -17.89
C GLY A 80 -3.58 -15.05 -16.69
N SER A 81 -2.76 -14.01 -16.60
CA SER A 81 -2.86 -13.00 -15.53
C SER A 81 -2.80 -11.59 -16.08
N THR A 82 -3.67 -10.71 -15.59
CA THR A 82 -3.65 -9.26 -15.86
C THR A 82 -2.64 -8.50 -15.01
N GLN A 83 -1.93 -9.19 -14.10
CA GLN A 83 -1.00 -8.57 -13.15
C GLN A 83 0.41 -8.35 -13.72
N LYS A 84 0.70 -8.73 -14.96
CA LYS A 84 2.02 -8.54 -15.56
C LYS A 84 2.07 -7.23 -16.35
N SER A 85 2.98 -6.32 -16.02
CA SER A 85 3.20 -5.09 -16.78
C SER A 85 4.32 -5.23 -17.82
N GLN A 86 4.31 -4.39 -18.86
CA GLN A 86 5.41 -4.36 -19.85
C GLN A 86 6.75 -4.02 -19.19
N SER A 87 6.76 -3.13 -18.19
CA SER A 87 7.96 -2.82 -17.40
C SER A 87 8.49 -4.02 -16.62
N ASP A 88 7.61 -4.88 -16.08
CA ASP A 88 8.04 -6.11 -15.39
C ASP A 88 8.66 -7.10 -16.36
N LEU A 89 8.16 -7.15 -17.60
CA LEU A 89 8.73 -7.99 -18.65
C LEU A 89 10.13 -7.54 -19.04
N ASP A 90 10.32 -6.24 -19.25
CA ASP A 90 11.64 -5.68 -19.55
C ASP A 90 12.62 -5.90 -18.39
N ASN A 91 12.14 -5.74 -17.15
CA ASN A 91 12.92 -6.05 -15.95
C ASN A 91 13.33 -7.53 -15.88
N LEU A 92 12.43 -8.46 -16.19
CA LEU A 92 12.75 -9.90 -16.24
C LEU A 92 13.87 -10.17 -17.26
N VAL A 93 13.83 -9.53 -18.43
CA VAL A 93 14.86 -9.75 -19.46
C VAL A 93 16.19 -9.16 -19.01
N HIS A 94 16.21 -7.90 -18.61
CA HIS A 94 17.46 -7.18 -18.38
C HIS A 94 18.10 -7.46 -17.03
N ASN A 95 17.31 -7.64 -15.98
CA ASN A 95 17.81 -7.79 -14.62
C ASN A 95 17.83 -9.24 -14.12
N VAL A 96 17.18 -10.17 -14.83
CA VAL A 96 17.22 -11.60 -14.48
C VAL A 96 17.92 -12.39 -15.58
N ILE A 97 17.35 -12.47 -16.79
CA ILE A 97 17.87 -13.36 -17.85
C ILE A 97 19.25 -12.92 -18.37
N LEU A 98 19.49 -11.61 -18.47
CA LEU A 98 20.76 -11.05 -18.94
C LEU A 98 21.72 -10.67 -17.80
N ALA A 99 21.38 -10.97 -16.54
CA ALA A 99 22.27 -10.71 -15.42
C ALA A 99 23.55 -11.56 -15.53
N ALA A 100 24.70 -11.00 -15.16
CA ALA A 100 25.99 -11.69 -15.27
C ALA A 100 26.10 -12.96 -14.41
N GLU A 101 25.30 -13.01 -13.34
CA GLU A 101 25.23 -14.10 -12.37
C GLU A 101 24.15 -15.13 -12.72
N PHE A 102 23.37 -14.89 -13.78
CA PHE A 102 22.29 -15.80 -14.17
C PHE A 102 22.86 -17.08 -14.78
N ASP A 103 22.60 -18.20 -14.11
CA ASP A 103 22.84 -19.54 -14.64
C ASP A 103 21.50 -20.24 -14.85
N ARG A 104 21.27 -20.74 -16.07
CA ARG A 104 20.02 -21.46 -16.38
C ARG A 104 20.00 -22.84 -15.70
N GLU A 105 21.16 -23.40 -15.40
CA GLU A 105 21.30 -24.71 -14.77
C GLU A 105 20.76 -24.68 -13.32
N ASP A 106 20.83 -23.54 -12.64
CA ASP A 106 20.24 -23.34 -11.30
C ASP A 106 18.71 -23.49 -11.32
N LEU A 107 18.07 -23.17 -12.45
CA LEU A 107 16.63 -23.29 -12.60
C LEU A 107 16.15 -24.74 -12.83
N CYS A 108 17.04 -25.71 -13.06
CA CYS A 108 16.64 -27.10 -13.28
C CYS A 108 15.93 -27.72 -12.07
N SER A 109 16.24 -27.24 -10.86
CA SER A 109 15.60 -27.68 -9.61
C SER A 109 14.67 -26.63 -9.00
N PHE A 110 14.47 -25.50 -9.67
CA PHE A 110 13.68 -24.40 -9.15
C PHE A 110 12.21 -24.77 -9.00
N VAL A 111 11.67 -24.54 -7.80
CA VAL A 111 10.26 -24.69 -7.47
C VAL A 111 9.81 -23.44 -6.75
N ALA A 112 8.99 -22.62 -7.40
CA ALA A 112 8.55 -21.33 -6.85
C ALA A 112 7.94 -21.44 -5.44
N GLN A 113 7.15 -22.49 -5.17
CA GLN A 113 6.56 -22.71 -3.86
C GLN A 113 7.61 -22.92 -2.75
N GLN A 114 8.71 -23.61 -3.06
CA GLN A 114 9.78 -23.86 -2.11
C GLN A 114 10.53 -22.57 -1.78
N GLU A 115 10.89 -21.78 -2.79
CA GLU A 115 11.56 -20.49 -2.60
C GLU A 115 10.68 -19.52 -1.82
N LEU A 116 9.38 -19.45 -2.13
CA LEU A 116 8.42 -18.64 -1.38
C LEU A 116 8.32 -19.09 0.08
N SER A 117 8.27 -20.40 0.34
CA SER A 117 8.23 -20.93 1.71
C SER A 117 9.50 -20.58 2.48
N GLN A 118 10.67 -20.66 1.84
CA GLN A 118 11.94 -20.25 2.46
C GLN A 118 11.99 -18.74 2.74
N MET A 119 11.43 -17.93 1.85
CA MET A 119 11.31 -16.48 2.06
C MET A 119 10.36 -16.17 3.23
N ASP A 120 9.24 -16.87 3.36
CA ASP A 120 8.29 -16.71 4.46
C ASP A 120 8.90 -17.12 5.81
N GLU A 121 9.74 -18.16 5.83
CA GLU A 121 10.50 -18.58 7.02
C GLU A 121 11.69 -17.64 7.32
N SER A 122 12.10 -16.81 6.38
CA SER A 122 13.26 -15.95 6.55
C SER A 122 12.96 -14.77 7.48
N THR A 123 13.81 -14.58 8.49
CA THR A 123 13.72 -13.43 9.40
C THR A 123 14.21 -12.13 8.76
N LEU A 124 14.69 -12.17 7.51
CA LEU A 124 15.20 -11.01 6.78
C LEU A 124 14.11 -9.97 6.49
N PHE A 125 12.87 -10.44 6.29
CA PHE A 125 11.68 -9.59 6.10
C PHE A 125 10.81 -9.49 7.36
N SER A 126 11.19 -10.17 8.44
CA SER A 126 10.61 -9.93 9.75
C SER A 126 11.04 -8.55 10.20
N SER A 127 10.26 -7.52 9.84
CA SER A 127 10.38 -6.23 10.49
C SER A 127 10.19 -6.52 11.99
N ASN A 128 11.25 -6.27 12.78
CA ASN A 128 11.40 -6.66 14.18
C ASN A 128 10.42 -5.93 15.14
N SER A 129 9.21 -5.58 14.67
CA SER A 129 8.20 -4.83 15.41
C SER A 129 7.14 -5.73 16.04
N TRP A 130 6.97 -6.97 15.56
CA TRP A 130 6.03 -7.93 16.15
C TRP A 130 6.61 -8.51 17.44
N CYS A 131 5.89 -8.29 18.55
CA CYS A 131 6.14 -8.82 19.87
C CYS A 131 5.13 -9.93 20.17
N THR A 132 5.52 -10.93 20.96
CA THR A 132 4.61 -11.97 21.46
C THR A 132 4.41 -11.80 22.96
N THR A 133 3.18 -11.88 23.44
CA THR A 133 2.83 -11.82 24.87
C THR A 133 1.63 -12.71 25.18
N SER A 134 1.38 -13.00 26.45
CA SER A 134 0.09 -13.56 26.91
C SER A 134 -0.74 -12.45 27.56
N VAL A 135 -2.06 -12.50 27.40
CA VAL A 135 -2.99 -11.59 28.10
C VAL A 135 -4.15 -12.37 28.70
N THR A 136 -4.53 -12.01 29.92
CA THR A 136 -5.72 -12.55 30.57
C THR A 136 -6.91 -11.67 30.28
N ILE A 137 -8.00 -12.26 29.77
CA ILE A 137 -9.27 -11.57 29.52
C ILE A 137 -10.36 -12.17 30.40
N TRP A 138 -11.34 -11.35 30.78
CA TRP A 138 -12.54 -11.81 31.47
C TRP A 138 -13.60 -12.25 30.46
N LEU A 139 -14.12 -13.46 30.65
CA LEU A 139 -15.15 -14.03 29.79
C LEU A 139 -16.55 -13.74 30.33
N PRO A 140 -17.52 -13.40 29.46
CA PRO A 140 -18.92 -13.28 29.89
C PRO A 140 -19.48 -14.65 30.31
N CYS A 141 -20.25 -14.68 31.39
CA CYS A 141 -20.99 -15.88 31.80
C CYS A 141 -22.34 -15.94 31.10
N GLU A 142 -22.53 -16.94 30.24
CA GLU A 142 -23.82 -17.15 29.58
C GLU A 142 -24.89 -17.58 30.59
N GLY A 143 -26.06 -16.92 30.55
CA GLY A 143 -27.21 -17.26 31.39
C GLY A 143 -27.12 -16.86 32.86
N VAL A 144 -25.99 -16.31 33.32
CA VAL A 144 -25.79 -15.88 34.71
C VAL A 144 -25.25 -14.45 34.75
N LYS A 145 -25.92 -13.57 35.49
CA LYS A 145 -25.41 -12.22 35.75
C LYS A 145 -24.38 -12.28 36.87
N VAL A 146 -23.12 -12.09 36.51
CA VAL A 146 -21.99 -12.07 37.45
C VAL A 146 -21.37 -10.68 37.41
N HIS A 147 -20.91 -10.19 38.56
CA HIS A 147 -20.10 -8.96 38.61
C HIS A 147 -18.76 -9.20 37.88
N GLU A 148 -18.25 -8.19 37.19
CA GLU A 148 -17.06 -8.30 36.34
C GLU A 148 -15.84 -8.86 37.09
N GLU A 149 -15.66 -8.47 38.35
CA GLU A 149 -14.59 -8.96 39.24
C GLU A 149 -14.64 -10.48 39.53
N ASN A 150 -15.78 -11.13 39.29
CA ASN A 150 -15.99 -12.56 39.51
C ASN A 150 -16.18 -13.32 38.18
N ALA A 151 -15.93 -12.65 37.05
CA ALA A 151 -15.99 -13.29 35.75
C ALA A 151 -14.83 -14.30 35.58
N PRO A 152 -15.04 -15.42 34.88
CA PRO A 152 -13.99 -16.37 34.57
C PRO A 152 -12.87 -15.72 33.77
N GLU A 153 -11.63 -15.95 34.20
CA GLU A 153 -10.44 -15.52 33.47
C GLU A 153 -10.06 -16.55 32.41
N PHE A 154 -9.63 -16.05 31.25
CA PHE A 154 -9.09 -16.84 30.16
C PHE A 154 -7.76 -16.25 29.71
N GLU A 155 -6.71 -17.06 29.71
CA GLU A 155 -5.41 -16.66 29.21
C GLU A 155 -5.34 -16.90 27.70
N VAL A 156 -5.12 -15.81 26.96
CA VAL A 156 -4.79 -15.85 25.54
C VAL A 156 -3.28 -15.92 25.43
N GLU A 157 -2.77 -17.12 25.15
CA GLU A 157 -1.35 -17.36 24.85
C GLU A 157 -1.00 -16.90 23.43
N GLU A 158 0.28 -16.63 23.19
CA GLU A 158 0.85 -16.33 21.86
C GLU A 158 0.19 -15.14 21.13
N LEU A 159 -0.22 -14.09 21.87
CA LEU A 159 -0.72 -12.86 21.25
C LEU A 159 0.42 -12.10 20.58
N HIS A 160 0.36 -11.99 19.26
CA HIS A 160 1.26 -11.16 18.46
C HIS A 160 0.73 -9.73 18.37
N TYR A 161 1.56 -8.75 18.72
CA TYR A 161 1.23 -7.33 18.60
C TYR A 161 2.45 -6.50 18.19
N CYS A 162 2.22 -5.38 17.50
CA CYS A 162 3.24 -4.35 17.32
C CYS A 162 2.99 -3.22 18.31
N LYS A 163 4.05 -2.73 18.97
CA LYS A 163 3.94 -1.51 19.78
C LYS A 163 3.58 -0.36 18.85
N LEU A 164 2.46 0.32 19.12
CA LEU A 164 1.99 1.44 18.31
C LEU A 164 3.07 2.50 18.09
N THR A 165 3.89 2.78 19.12
CA THR A 165 5.02 3.72 19.01
C THR A 165 6.08 3.26 18.00
N ASP A 166 6.33 1.97 17.90
CA ASP A 166 7.34 1.42 16.99
C ASP A 166 6.81 1.39 15.56
N VAL A 167 5.51 1.12 15.39
CA VAL A 167 4.82 1.26 14.10
C VAL A 167 4.87 2.71 13.61
N ILE A 168 4.56 3.68 14.48
CA ILE A 168 4.63 5.11 14.14
C ILE A 168 6.07 5.49 13.77
N LYS A 169 7.07 5.11 14.57
CA LYS A 169 8.49 5.40 14.26
C LYS A 169 8.92 4.78 12.94
N ALA A 170 8.52 3.55 12.65
CA ALA A 170 8.82 2.87 11.39
C ALA A 170 8.21 3.64 10.20
N ALA A 171 6.92 4.01 10.29
CA ALA A 171 6.25 4.79 9.26
C ALA A 171 6.96 6.15 9.01
N PHE A 172 7.41 6.83 10.06
CA PHE A 172 8.16 8.09 9.91
C PHE A 172 9.62 7.93 9.48
N ALA A 173 10.18 6.71 9.50
CA ALA A 173 11.52 6.41 8.99
C ALA A 173 11.54 6.15 7.48
N GLU A 174 10.38 5.86 6.88
CA GLU A 174 10.24 5.62 5.45
C GLU A 174 10.37 6.91 4.64
N THR A 175 10.81 6.80 3.38
CA THR A 175 10.91 7.96 2.48
C THR A 175 9.54 8.61 2.24
N ALA A 176 8.47 7.82 2.27
CA ALA A 176 7.09 8.28 2.12
C ALA A 176 6.66 9.26 3.22
N ALA A 177 7.31 9.23 4.39
CA ALA A 177 7.01 10.14 5.49
C ALA A 177 7.19 11.63 5.12
N LYS A 178 7.98 11.93 4.07
CA LYS A 178 8.15 13.29 3.55
C LYS A 178 6.86 13.88 2.97
N GLU A 179 5.90 13.04 2.62
CA GLU A 179 4.59 13.43 2.09
C GLU A 179 3.54 13.58 3.20
N TYR A 180 3.86 13.23 4.46
CA TYR A 180 2.91 13.34 5.56
C TYR A 180 2.76 14.79 6.04
N ASN A 181 1.51 15.17 6.33
CA ASN A 181 1.19 16.42 7.00
C ASN A 181 1.46 16.32 8.51
N ALA A 182 2.73 16.49 8.87
CA ALA A 182 3.19 16.44 10.27
C ALA A 182 3.02 17.78 11.03
N ILE A 183 2.84 18.89 10.31
CA ILE A 183 2.71 20.23 10.91
C ILE A 183 1.23 20.61 10.93
N PRO A 184 0.63 20.84 12.11
CA PRO A 184 -0.77 21.20 12.19
C PRO A 184 -1.02 22.64 11.73
N TYR A 185 -2.24 22.88 11.24
CA TYR A 185 -2.70 24.17 10.76
C TYR A 185 -4.20 24.34 10.99
N LYS A 186 -4.67 25.58 10.99
CA LYS A 186 -6.10 25.88 10.96
C LYS A 186 -6.55 25.95 9.51
N LEU A 187 -7.63 25.26 9.17
CA LEU A 187 -8.23 25.33 7.84
C LEU A 187 -9.45 26.23 7.89
N PHE A 188 -9.56 27.18 6.96
CA PHE A 188 -10.70 28.07 6.85
C PHE A 188 -11.33 27.98 5.48
N TRP A 189 -12.64 28.17 5.44
CA TRP A 189 -13.42 28.31 4.22
C TRP A 189 -14.04 29.70 4.16
N GLN A 190 -13.96 30.31 2.98
CA GLN A 190 -14.53 31.63 2.71
C GLN A 190 -15.12 31.61 1.29
N ALA A 191 -16.41 31.91 1.17
CA ALA A 191 -17.12 31.86 -0.11
C ALA A 191 -16.77 33.05 -1.02
N ASP A 192 -16.74 34.26 -0.43
CA ASP A 192 -16.40 35.52 -1.09
C ASP A 192 -15.46 36.34 -0.17
N ASP A 193 -14.63 37.21 -0.76
CA ASP A 193 -13.65 38.05 -0.02
C ASP A 193 -14.26 38.89 1.11
N ASP A 194 -15.56 39.22 1.01
CA ASP A 194 -16.32 40.00 2.00
C ASP A 194 -16.99 39.16 3.10
N THR A 195 -16.96 37.83 3.00
CA THR A 195 -17.56 36.93 3.99
C THR A 195 -16.59 36.60 5.13
N ILE A 196 -17.10 36.44 6.35
CA ILE A 196 -16.25 36.06 7.50
C ILE A 196 -15.78 34.61 7.29
N PRO A 197 -14.47 34.32 7.36
CA PRO A 197 -13.97 32.96 7.19
C PRO A 197 -14.49 32.02 8.28
N GLU A 198 -14.96 30.85 7.87
CA GLU A 198 -15.47 29.80 8.75
C GLU A 198 -14.39 28.75 9.02
N ARG A 199 -14.27 28.29 10.28
CA ARG A 199 -13.29 27.27 10.67
C ARG A 199 -13.75 25.88 10.22
N VAL A 200 -12.88 25.16 9.52
CA VAL A 200 -13.11 23.80 9.03
C VAL A 200 -12.27 22.80 9.82
N PHE A 201 -12.89 21.69 10.21
CA PHE A 201 -12.23 20.54 10.82
C PHE A 201 -12.42 19.34 9.92
N GLY A 202 -11.32 18.74 9.45
CA GLY A 202 -11.38 17.59 8.54
C GLY A 202 -10.45 16.45 8.92
N LYS A 203 -9.29 16.78 9.49
CA LYS A 203 -8.24 15.81 9.83
C LYS A 203 -7.65 16.11 11.20
N VAL A 204 -6.96 15.14 11.80
CA VAL A 204 -6.39 15.25 13.16
C VAL A 204 -5.46 16.47 13.29
N TYR A 205 -4.63 16.74 12.27
CA TYR A 205 -3.73 17.89 12.25
C TYR A 205 -4.42 19.26 12.04
N THR A 206 -5.74 19.27 11.82
CA THR A 206 -6.55 20.52 11.82
C THR A 206 -7.25 20.79 13.15
N ALA A 207 -7.17 19.85 14.10
CA ALA A 207 -7.82 19.96 15.41
C ALA A 207 -7.06 20.90 16.35
N ASP A 208 -7.80 21.59 17.22
CA ASP A 208 -7.20 22.55 18.16
C ASP A 208 -6.29 21.86 19.19
N VAL A 209 -6.62 20.62 19.58
CA VAL A 209 -5.76 19.81 20.47
C VAL A 209 -4.40 19.57 19.83
N MET A 210 -4.35 19.25 18.53
CA MET A 210 -3.07 19.00 17.85
C MET A 210 -2.26 20.28 17.68
N LEU A 211 -2.92 21.42 17.45
CA LEU A 211 -2.27 22.73 17.44
C LEU A 211 -1.65 23.06 18.80
N GLN A 212 -2.39 22.81 19.89
CA GLN A 212 -1.91 23.05 21.25
C GLN A 212 -0.70 22.17 21.58
N GLU A 213 -0.79 20.85 21.33
CA GLU A 213 0.32 19.92 21.58
C GLU A 213 1.54 20.23 20.71
N HIS A 214 1.35 20.73 19.49
CA HIS A 214 2.49 21.14 18.65
C HIS A 214 3.23 22.36 19.21
N GLU A 215 2.54 23.25 19.92
CA GLU A 215 3.18 24.37 20.62
C GLU A 215 3.85 23.95 21.94
N THR A 216 3.44 22.84 22.57
CA THR A 216 4.10 22.34 23.80
C THR A 216 5.44 21.66 23.53
N ILE A 217 5.61 21.09 22.34
CA ILE A 217 6.83 20.37 21.92
C ILE A 217 7.82 21.23 21.10
N LYS A 218 7.50 22.49 20.83
CA LYS A 218 8.40 23.48 20.21
C LYS A 218 9.38 24.06 21.24
#